data_AF-A0AB72ZB35-F1
#
_entry.id   AF-A0AB72ZB35-F1
#
_cell.length_a   1.000
_cell.length_b   1.000
_cell.length_c   1.000
_cell.angle_alpha   90.00
_cell.angle_beta   90.00
_cell.angle_gamma   90.00
#
_symmetry.space_group_name_H-M   'P 1'
#
loop_
_entity.id
_entity.type
_entity.pdbx_description
1 polymer ?
#
loop_
_entity_poly.entity_id
_entity_poly.type
_entity_poly.pdbx_seq_one_letter_code
_entity_poly.pdbx_strand_id
1 'polypeptide(L)'
;MSSAIFEEYLDKVIAKVKSKQAHSMIKKELSNHLEELSDSFQKRGLSIEDANKKAIQEMGDPSTVGKNMNQLHKPRMDWLLIALFILLAGIGFLPLMSDVVSPNSFFIKKQIVWLALAILALIGFLFFDYRKLKDLWMYFYAAALILFFTSFFVGTTLTGGGIWLSFGGIMINGPAICLYLFLIAWAGIFTKVTDFKGWKKLVGLLILFWLPVIFYIILSQFVFSIIYFLCVLVMYIFYYRRNQFAIKVVLGNLLVGIIFISTMILKFSSSYLSDNLISVKAILSQAGWFGKGLHNNLTIPEAHTDFVFPFLVYSFGWVFGIFLCLLLLVFILRISLNAFKTKDLFGRLLTIGGAVLFTVPAFWNILMGLGIVPIMVVPLPFISYGGSMLLVYAALLGLILNVYRRKDIVESTLVN
;
A
#
# COMPACT_ATOMS: atom_id res chain seq x y z
N MET A 1 26.36 17.16 -27.75
CA MET A 1 25.17 17.58 -28.53
C MET A 1 24.92 16.47 -29.54
N SER A 2 23.76 15.83 -29.47
CA SER A 2 23.37 14.73 -30.36
C SER A 2 23.46 15.17 -31.83
N SER A 3 24.01 14.31 -32.68
CA SER A 3 24.10 14.55 -34.12
C SER A 3 22.70 14.60 -34.74
N ALA A 4 22.48 15.47 -35.73
CA ALA A 4 21.16 15.58 -36.39
C ALA A 4 20.64 14.24 -36.96
N ILE A 5 21.55 13.37 -37.42
CA ILE A 5 21.22 12.02 -37.91
C ILE A 5 20.79 11.05 -36.79
N PHE A 6 21.30 11.22 -35.56
CA PHE A 6 20.81 10.46 -34.40
C PHE A 6 19.40 10.90 -34.02
N GLU A 7 19.12 12.20 -33.99
CA GLU A 7 17.78 12.71 -33.71
C GLU A 7 16.75 12.19 -34.72
N GLU A 8 17.05 12.22 -36.01
CA GLU A 8 16.16 11.69 -37.05
C GLU A 8 15.89 10.18 -36.87
N TYR A 9 16.93 9.40 -36.56
CA TYR A 9 16.80 7.98 -36.28
C TYR A 9 15.92 7.72 -35.05
N LEU A 10 16.18 8.43 -33.95
CA LEU A 10 15.44 8.30 -32.70
C LEU A 10 13.97 8.68 -32.88
N ASP A 11 13.66 9.74 -33.64
CA ASP A 11 12.28 10.14 -33.90
C ASP A 11 11.51 9.08 -34.70
N LYS A 12 12.17 8.41 -35.67
CA LYS A 12 11.59 7.26 -36.39
C LYS A 12 11.32 6.06 -35.47
N VAL A 13 12.22 5.77 -34.53
CA VAL A 13 12.03 4.72 -33.51
C VAL A 13 10.84 5.07 -32.60
N ILE A 14 10.82 6.28 -32.06
CA ILE A 14 9.80 6.77 -31.12
C ILE A 14 8.41 6.81 -31.77
N ALA A 15 8.32 7.09 -33.07
CA ALA A 15 7.06 7.04 -33.81
C ALA A 15 6.36 5.66 -33.78
N LYS A 16 7.10 4.57 -33.51
CA LYS A 16 6.53 3.22 -33.35
C LYS A 16 6.16 2.88 -31.91
N VAL A 17 6.51 3.72 -30.94
CA VAL A 17 6.24 3.51 -29.51
C VAL A 17 4.94 4.20 -29.10
N LYS A 18 3.92 3.42 -28.71
CA LYS A 18 2.61 3.96 -28.31
C LYS A 18 2.62 4.66 -26.95
N SER A 19 3.50 4.21 -26.05
CA SER A 19 3.59 4.75 -24.69
C SER A 19 4.34 6.09 -24.68
N LYS A 20 3.60 7.21 -24.74
CA LYS A 20 4.20 8.56 -24.67
C LYS A 20 5.04 8.78 -23.41
N GLN A 21 4.65 8.17 -22.29
CA GLN A 21 5.39 8.28 -21.02
C GLN A 21 6.77 7.62 -21.07
N ALA A 22 7.00 6.67 -21.99
CA ALA A 22 8.29 6.01 -22.16
C ALA A 22 9.21 6.74 -23.16
N HIS A 23 8.68 7.70 -23.94
CA HIS A 23 9.44 8.33 -25.03
C HIS A 23 10.74 8.96 -24.57
N SER A 24 10.71 9.74 -23.49
CA SER A 24 11.89 10.40 -22.94
C SER A 24 12.96 9.39 -22.48
N MET A 25 12.54 8.31 -21.80
CA MET A 25 13.43 7.26 -21.33
C MET A 25 14.09 6.51 -22.49
N ILE A 26 13.28 6.08 -23.46
CA ILE A 26 13.76 5.34 -24.65
C ILE A 26 14.71 6.22 -25.47
N LYS A 27 14.35 7.49 -25.68
CA LYS A 27 15.19 8.43 -26.45
C LYS A 27 16.55 8.62 -25.76
N LYS A 28 16.57 8.77 -24.44
CA LYS A 28 17.81 8.89 -23.66
C LYS A 28 18.66 7.62 -23.71
N GLU A 29 18.05 6.44 -23.49
CA GLU A 29 18.75 5.15 -23.51
C GLU A 29 19.38 4.87 -24.88
N LEU A 30 18.61 5.04 -25.96
CA LEU A 30 19.10 4.81 -27.31
C LEU A 30 20.10 5.88 -27.77
N SER A 31 19.93 7.14 -27.36
CA SER A 31 20.91 8.20 -27.63
C SER A 31 22.26 7.89 -26.99
N ASN A 32 22.27 7.48 -25.72
CA ASN A 32 23.49 7.10 -25.03
C ASN A 32 24.17 5.91 -25.74
N HIS A 33 23.39 4.90 -26.14
CA HIS A 33 23.93 3.76 -26.89
C HIS A 33 24.53 4.16 -28.25
N LEU A 34 23.87 5.06 -28.99
CA LEU A 34 24.36 5.59 -30.25
C LEU A 34 25.67 6.38 -30.07
N GLU A 35 25.75 7.22 -29.05
CA GLU A 35 26.96 7.97 -28.70
C GLU A 35 28.11 7.04 -28.32
N GLU A 36 27.86 6.03 -27.47
CA GLU A 36 28.85 5.02 -27.10
C GLU A 36 29.36 4.22 -28.31
N LEU A 37 28.47 3.82 -29.21
CA LEU A 37 28.84 3.15 -30.46
C LEU A 37 29.69 4.06 -31.36
N SER A 38 29.30 5.31 -31.54
CA SER A 38 30.07 6.28 -32.32
C SER A 38 31.46 6.51 -31.76
N ASP A 39 31.57 6.74 -30.45
CA ASP A 39 32.85 6.92 -29.77
C ASP A 39 33.75 5.68 -29.94
N SER A 40 33.16 4.48 -29.94
CA SER A 40 33.90 3.24 -30.18
C SER A 40 34.47 3.16 -31.59
N PHE A 41 33.76 3.68 -32.60
CA PHE A 41 34.22 3.71 -33.99
C PHE A 41 35.24 4.83 -34.25
N GLN A 42 35.07 6.00 -33.62
CA GLN A 42 36.05 7.07 -33.66
C GLN A 42 37.40 6.62 -33.09
N LYS A 43 37.40 5.87 -31.98
CA LYS A 43 38.62 5.25 -31.42
C LYS A 43 39.29 4.24 -32.35
N ARG A 44 38.55 3.68 -33.32
CA ARG A 44 39.09 2.79 -34.37
C ARG A 44 39.55 3.56 -35.61
N GLY A 45 39.59 4.89 -35.55
CA GLY A 45 40.11 5.75 -36.61
C GLY A 45 39.08 6.23 -37.63
N LEU A 46 37.78 6.01 -37.40
CA LEU A 46 36.74 6.57 -38.28
C LEU A 46 36.56 8.07 -38.03
N SER A 47 36.22 8.81 -39.09
CA SER A 47 35.73 10.19 -38.95
C SER A 47 34.44 10.21 -38.12
N ILE A 48 34.15 11.33 -37.46
CA ILE A 48 32.91 11.47 -36.67
C ILE A 48 31.66 11.19 -37.52
N GLU A 49 31.65 11.63 -38.77
CA GLU A 49 30.50 11.46 -39.66
C GLU A 49 30.31 9.98 -40.05
N ASP A 50 31.39 9.29 -40.39
CA ASP A 50 31.35 7.87 -40.73
C ASP A 50 31.05 7.00 -39.51
N ALA A 51 31.60 7.38 -38.34
CA ALA A 51 31.33 6.73 -37.07
C ALA A 51 29.85 6.81 -36.69
N ASN A 52 29.22 7.98 -36.85
CA ASN A 52 27.79 8.15 -36.59
C ASN A 52 26.92 7.33 -37.56
N LYS A 53 27.23 7.34 -38.87
CA LYS A 53 26.51 6.51 -39.86
C LYS A 53 26.63 5.02 -39.51
N LYS A 54 27.82 4.58 -39.12
CA LYS A 54 28.08 3.18 -38.74
C LYS A 54 27.39 2.80 -37.42
N ALA A 55 27.33 3.70 -36.43
CA ALA A 55 26.57 3.50 -35.20
C ALA A 55 25.07 3.26 -35.48
N ILE A 56 24.47 4.02 -36.41
CA ILE A 56 23.08 3.80 -36.84
C ILE A 56 22.92 2.44 -37.53
N GLN A 57 23.87 2.05 -38.40
CA GLN A 57 23.83 0.74 -39.07
C GLN A 57 23.85 -0.42 -38.07
N GLU A 58 24.68 -0.34 -37.03
CA GLU A 58 24.74 -1.34 -35.95
C GLU A 58 23.43 -1.39 -35.13
N MET A 59 22.75 -0.26 -34.94
CA MET A 59 21.45 -0.23 -34.27
C MET A 59 20.34 -0.92 -35.09
N GLY A 60 20.50 -0.98 -36.41
CA GLY A 60 19.58 -1.64 -37.32
C GLY A 60 18.41 -0.77 -37.78
N ASP A 61 17.34 -1.39 -38.29
CA ASP A 61 16.18 -0.68 -38.82
C ASP A 61 15.37 0.01 -37.70
N PRO A 62 15.11 1.33 -37.79
CA PRO A 62 14.41 2.08 -36.74
C PRO A 62 12.97 1.59 -36.53
N SER A 63 12.30 1.05 -37.57
CA SER A 63 10.94 0.53 -37.40
C SER A 63 10.93 -0.75 -36.56
N THR A 64 11.91 -1.63 -36.75
CA THR A 64 12.08 -2.88 -36.00
C THR A 64 12.46 -2.60 -34.56
N VAL A 65 13.47 -1.73 -34.34
CA VAL A 65 13.85 -1.26 -33.01
C VAL A 65 12.66 -0.63 -32.30
N GLY A 66 11.91 0.24 -32.98
CA GLY A 66 10.72 0.89 -32.41
C GLY A 66 9.60 -0.08 -32.01
N LYS A 67 9.34 -1.12 -32.81
CA LYS A 67 8.38 -2.19 -32.45
C LYS A 67 8.84 -2.96 -31.20
N ASN A 68 10.12 -3.28 -31.10
CA ASN A 68 10.70 -3.97 -29.94
C ASN A 68 10.60 -3.10 -28.68
N MET A 69 10.96 -1.82 -28.78
CA MET A 69 10.83 -0.85 -27.68
C MET A 69 9.37 -0.70 -27.24
N ASN A 70 8.41 -0.67 -28.18
CA ASN A 70 6.99 -0.62 -27.83
C ASN A 70 6.53 -1.85 -27.03
N GLN A 71 7.03 -3.04 -27.33
CA GLN A 71 6.69 -4.26 -26.59
C GLN A 71 7.27 -4.25 -25.17
N LEU A 72 8.50 -3.79 -25.02
CA LEU A 72 9.18 -3.70 -23.73
C LEU A 72 8.55 -2.65 -22.81
N HIS A 73 8.17 -1.49 -23.36
CA HIS A 73 7.68 -0.33 -22.60
C HIS A 73 6.15 -0.16 -22.64
N LYS A 74 5.40 -1.25 -22.88
CA LYS A 74 3.93 -1.23 -22.78
C LYS A 74 3.50 -1.26 -21.31
N PRO A 75 2.60 -0.36 -20.86
CA PRO A 75 2.02 -0.45 -19.51
C PRO A 75 1.36 -1.81 -19.28
N ARG A 76 1.70 -2.47 -18.17
CA ARG A 76 1.16 -3.78 -17.80
C ARG A 76 0.11 -3.66 -16.71
N MET A 77 -0.77 -4.65 -16.59
CA MET A 77 -1.75 -4.71 -15.52
C MET A 77 -1.53 -5.96 -14.68
N ASP A 78 -1.68 -5.84 -13.37
CA ASP A 78 -1.68 -7.00 -12.48
C ASP A 78 -3.10 -7.53 -12.29
N TRP A 79 -3.56 -8.32 -13.26
CA TRP A 79 -4.90 -8.90 -13.26
C TRP A 79 -5.18 -9.79 -12.04
N LEU A 80 -4.14 -10.43 -11.49
CA LEU A 80 -4.29 -11.27 -10.30
C LEU A 80 -4.71 -10.41 -9.09
N LEU A 81 -4.08 -9.26 -8.86
CA LEU A 81 -4.47 -8.37 -7.75
C LEU A 81 -5.90 -7.83 -7.91
N ILE A 82 -6.33 -7.55 -9.13
CA ILE A 82 -7.71 -7.12 -9.41
C ILE A 82 -8.69 -8.27 -9.09
N ALA A 83 -8.39 -9.48 -9.54
CA ALA A 83 -9.23 -10.66 -9.26
C ALA A 83 -9.31 -10.94 -7.74
N LEU A 84 -8.19 -10.85 -7.02
CA LEU A 84 -8.14 -11.02 -5.56
C LEU A 84 -8.94 -9.94 -4.84
N PHE A 85 -8.86 -8.68 -5.28
CA PHE A 85 -9.70 -7.60 -4.74
C PHE A 85 -11.19 -7.88 -4.92
N ILE A 86 -11.62 -8.27 -6.12
CA ILE A 86 -13.03 -8.59 -6.41
C ILE A 86 -13.49 -9.75 -5.51
N LEU A 87 -12.67 -10.79 -5.36
CA LEU A 87 -13.00 -11.94 -4.53
C LEU A 87 -13.10 -11.58 -3.05
N LEU A 88 -12.12 -10.84 -2.50
CA LEU A 88 -12.13 -10.40 -1.10
C LEU A 88 -13.31 -9.46 -0.79
N ALA A 89 -13.56 -8.49 -1.67
CA ALA A 89 -14.70 -7.59 -1.54
C ALA A 89 -16.04 -8.32 -1.67
N GLY A 90 -16.12 -9.35 -2.53
CA GLY A 90 -17.28 -10.24 -2.65
C GLY A 90 -17.54 -11.04 -1.37
N ILE A 91 -16.50 -11.60 -0.75
CA ILE A 91 -16.59 -12.29 0.55
C ILE A 91 -17.13 -11.35 1.63
N GLY A 92 -16.81 -10.05 1.57
CA GLY A 92 -17.32 -9.04 2.49
C GLY A 92 -18.84 -8.84 2.47
N PHE A 93 -19.56 -9.37 1.48
CA PHE A 93 -21.03 -9.38 1.49
C PHE A 93 -21.62 -10.51 2.34
N LEU A 94 -20.89 -11.61 2.58
CA LEU A 94 -21.43 -12.77 3.29
C LEU A 94 -21.96 -12.42 4.69
N PRO A 95 -21.24 -11.69 5.55
CA PRO A 95 -21.76 -11.29 6.87
C PRO A 95 -23.03 -10.45 6.78
N LEU A 96 -23.16 -9.62 5.74
CA LEU A 96 -24.30 -8.74 5.51
C LEU A 96 -25.54 -9.47 4.98
N MET A 97 -25.41 -10.76 4.66
CA MET A 97 -26.52 -11.61 4.22
C MET A 97 -27.03 -12.51 5.37
N SER A 98 -26.43 -12.41 6.57
CA SER A 98 -26.73 -13.25 7.73
C SER A 98 -27.79 -12.66 8.64
N ASP A 99 -28.63 -13.49 9.28
CA ASP A 99 -29.68 -12.99 10.19
C ASP A 99 -29.12 -12.34 11.47
N VAL A 100 -27.82 -12.54 11.74
CA VAL A 100 -27.09 -11.92 12.84
C VAL A 100 -26.98 -10.40 12.66
N VAL A 101 -27.08 -9.88 11.43
CA VAL A 101 -26.88 -8.47 11.10
C VAL A 101 -28.22 -7.82 10.72
N SER A 102 -29.00 -7.35 11.70
CA SER A 102 -30.31 -6.71 11.44
C SER A 102 -30.18 -5.18 11.27
N PRO A 103 -30.90 -4.50 10.33
CA PRO A 103 -31.60 -5.02 9.16
C PRO A 103 -30.66 -5.12 7.93
N ASN A 104 -30.34 -6.36 7.52
CA ASN A 104 -29.43 -6.73 6.42
C ASN A 104 -29.54 -5.86 5.16
N SER A 105 -30.77 -5.57 4.71
CA SER A 105 -30.99 -4.88 3.43
C SER A 105 -30.41 -3.45 3.41
N PHE A 106 -30.32 -2.78 4.56
CA PHE A 106 -29.74 -1.45 4.67
C PHE A 106 -28.23 -1.49 4.50
N PHE A 107 -27.56 -2.41 5.20
CA PHE A 107 -26.11 -2.58 5.14
C PHE A 107 -25.64 -3.05 3.76
N ILE A 108 -26.35 -3.98 3.12
CA ILE A 108 -26.06 -4.42 1.75
C ILE A 108 -26.13 -3.24 0.78
N LYS A 109 -27.23 -2.45 0.80
CA LYS A 109 -27.40 -1.29 -0.09
C LYS A 109 -26.25 -0.30 0.08
N LYS A 110 -25.86 0.00 1.33
CA LYS A 110 -24.72 0.87 1.62
C LYS A 110 -23.41 0.28 1.12
N GLN A 111 -23.17 -1.01 1.36
CA GLN A 111 -21.94 -1.69 0.91
C GLN A 111 -21.80 -1.68 -0.62
N ILE A 112 -22.90 -1.83 -1.37
CA ILE A 112 -22.89 -1.71 -2.85
C ILE A 112 -22.45 -0.30 -3.28
N VAL A 113 -23.03 0.74 -2.68
CA VAL A 113 -22.66 2.14 -2.97
C VAL A 113 -21.19 2.38 -2.64
N TRP A 114 -20.73 1.92 -1.48
CA TRP A 114 -19.33 2.04 -1.08
C TRP A 114 -18.37 1.27 -1.99
N LEU A 115 -18.75 0.08 -2.44
CA LEU A 115 -17.95 -0.70 -3.38
C LEU A 115 -17.86 0.00 -4.73
N ALA A 116 -18.95 0.59 -5.22
CA ALA A 116 -18.94 1.38 -6.45
C ALA A 116 -17.98 2.59 -6.32
N LEU A 117 -18.08 3.34 -5.22
CA LEU A 117 -17.16 4.46 -4.93
C LEU A 117 -15.70 3.99 -4.79
N ALA A 118 -15.48 2.83 -4.17
CA ALA A 118 -14.16 2.24 -4.01
C ALA A 118 -13.55 1.82 -5.36
N ILE A 119 -14.35 1.24 -6.26
CA ILE A 119 -13.93 0.91 -7.64
C ILE A 119 -13.58 2.18 -8.41
N LEU A 120 -14.39 3.24 -8.30
CA LEU A 120 -14.08 4.54 -8.92
C LEU A 120 -12.78 5.14 -8.37
N ALA A 121 -12.57 5.09 -7.05
CA ALA A 121 -11.33 5.53 -6.42
C ALA A 121 -10.13 4.71 -6.91
N LEU A 122 -10.25 3.38 -6.96
CA LEU A 122 -9.21 2.48 -7.46
C LEU A 122 -8.85 2.84 -8.90
N ILE A 123 -9.84 3.00 -9.79
CA ILE A 123 -9.62 3.40 -11.18
C ILE A 123 -8.95 4.78 -11.24
N GLY A 124 -9.42 5.76 -10.47
CA GLY A 124 -8.82 7.09 -10.41
C GLY A 124 -7.32 7.03 -10.06
N PHE A 125 -6.97 6.36 -8.96
CA PHE A 125 -5.58 6.19 -8.55
C PHE A 125 -4.78 5.29 -9.48
N LEU A 126 -5.39 4.33 -10.18
CA LEU A 126 -4.74 3.43 -11.15
C LEU A 126 -4.28 4.14 -12.44
N PHE A 127 -4.98 5.20 -12.85
CA PHE A 127 -4.64 5.94 -14.07
C PHE A 127 -3.86 7.23 -13.79
N PHE A 128 -3.99 7.83 -12.61
CA PHE A 128 -3.21 8.99 -12.16
C PHE A 128 -1.70 8.76 -12.27
N ASP A 129 -0.84 9.76 -12.44
CA ASP A 129 0.62 9.52 -12.43
C ASP A 129 1.16 9.62 -10.99
N TYR A 130 1.37 8.48 -10.33
CA TYR A 130 1.82 8.45 -8.92
C TYR A 130 3.10 9.26 -8.70
N ARG A 131 3.98 9.40 -9.70
CA ARG A 131 5.26 10.13 -9.59
C ARG A 131 5.05 11.60 -9.24
N LYS A 132 3.90 12.18 -9.60
CA LYS A 132 3.52 13.55 -9.24
C LYS A 132 3.35 13.75 -7.72
N LEU A 133 3.14 12.68 -6.96
CA LEU A 133 3.01 12.75 -5.50
C LEU A 133 4.35 12.88 -4.79
N LYS A 134 5.46 12.54 -5.45
CA LYS A 134 6.80 12.46 -4.86
C LYS A 134 7.22 13.77 -4.18
N ASP A 135 7.06 14.89 -4.88
CA ASP A 135 7.49 16.20 -4.39
C ASP A 135 6.43 16.89 -3.51
N LEU A 136 5.26 16.27 -3.32
CA LEU A 136 4.16 16.80 -2.51
C LEU A 136 4.17 16.27 -1.07
N TRP A 137 5.25 15.62 -0.63
CA TRP A 137 5.31 14.93 0.66
C TRP A 137 4.98 15.84 1.85
N MET A 138 5.37 17.11 1.81
CA MET A 138 5.09 18.09 2.87
C MET A 138 3.58 18.33 2.99
N TYR A 139 2.87 18.43 1.87
CA TYR A 139 1.42 18.63 1.87
C TYR A 139 0.69 17.42 2.42
N PHE A 140 1.12 16.20 2.05
CA PHE A 140 0.55 14.96 2.60
C PHE A 140 0.80 14.84 4.11
N TYR A 141 2.02 15.15 4.56
CA TYR A 141 2.36 15.11 5.98
C TYR A 141 1.57 16.16 6.78
N ALA A 142 1.51 17.39 6.29
CA ALA A 142 0.75 18.47 6.91
C ALA A 142 -0.76 18.17 6.92
N ALA A 143 -1.32 17.64 5.84
CA ALA A 143 -2.72 17.23 5.78
C ALA A 143 -3.04 16.15 6.81
N ALA A 144 -2.13 15.17 7.00
CA ALA A 144 -2.30 14.14 8.02
C ALA A 144 -2.29 14.71 9.44
N LEU A 145 -1.39 15.66 9.73
CA LEU A 145 -1.37 16.34 11.02
C LEU A 145 -2.63 17.19 11.24
N ILE A 146 -3.07 17.96 10.25
CA ILE A 146 -4.32 18.73 10.32
C ILE A 146 -5.49 17.79 10.62
N LEU A 147 -5.57 16.65 9.93
CA LEU A 147 -6.62 15.66 10.14
C LEU A 147 -6.57 15.04 11.53
N PHE A 148 -5.39 14.83 12.13
CA PHE A 148 -5.28 14.46 13.55
C PHE A 148 -5.86 15.53 14.47
N PHE A 149 -5.48 16.80 14.28
CA PHE A 149 -6.00 17.88 15.10
C PHE A 149 -7.52 17.98 14.95
N THR A 150 -8.06 17.91 13.73
CA THR A 150 -9.50 17.87 13.50
C THR A 150 -10.16 16.68 14.19
N SER A 151 -9.55 15.50 14.12
CA SER A 151 -10.05 14.30 14.81
C SER A 151 -10.01 14.44 16.33
N PHE A 152 -9.02 15.14 16.89
CA PHE A 152 -8.93 15.39 18.33
C PHE A 152 -10.06 16.31 18.83
N PHE A 153 -10.35 17.40 18.10
CA PHE A 153 -11.32 18.40 18.55
C PHE A 153 -12.78 18.06 18.19
N VAL A 154 -13.01 17.45 17.03
CA VAL A 154 -14.36 17.27 16.46
C VAL A 154 -14.72 15.78 16.32
N GLY A 155 -13.76 14.89 16.53
CA GLY A 155 -13.97 13.45 16.40
C GLY A 155 -14.93 12.91 17.46
N THR A 156 -15.86 12.07 17.02
CA THR A 156 -16.77 11.33 17.90
C THR A 156 -16.29 9.91 18.07
N THR A 157 -16.35 9.40 19.30
CA THR A 157 -16.10 7.99 19.59
C THR A 157 -17.39 7.20 19.36
N LEU A 158 -17.35 6.25 18.42
CA LEU A 158 -18.42 5.27 18.27
C LEU A 158 -18.13 4.04 19.15
N THR A 159 -19.14 3.19 19.33
CA THR A 159 -19.01 1.89 19.98
C THR A 159 -17.78 1.15 19.43
N GLY A 160 -16.90 0.68 20.33
CA GLY A 160 -15.66 -0.01 19.98
C GLY A 160 -14.37 0.83 20.09
N GLY A 161 -14.43 2.18 20.08
CA GLY A 161 -13.26 3.02 20.39
C GLY A 161 -12.52 3.66 19.19
N GLY A 162 -13.09 3.62 17.99
CA GLY A 162 -12.60 4.39 16.84
C GLY A 162 -13.02 5.87 16.90
N ILE A 163 -12.22 6.77 16.33
CA ILE A 163 -12.53 8.20 16.20
C ILE A 163 -13.04 8.51 14.80
N TRP A 164 -14.28 9.00 14.73
CA TRP A 164 -14.99 9.25 13.48
C TRP A 164 -15.37 10.72 13.33
N LEU A 165 -15.12 11.24 12.14
CA LEU A 165 -15.55 12.56 11.70
C LEU A 165 -16.83 12.43 10.88
N SER A 166 -17.86 13.20 11.24
CA SER A 166 -19.11 13.28 10.49
C SER A 166 -19.04 14.44 9.50
N PHE A 167 -19.25 14.15 8.21
CA PHE A 167 -19.33 15.16 7.16
C PHE A 167 -20.54 14.87 6.27
N GLY A 168 -21.56 15.75 6.33
CA GLY A 168 -22.75 15.61 5.49
C GLY A 168 -23.49 14.26 5.63
N GLY A 169 -23.46 13.66 6.82
CA GLY A 169 -24.05 12.33 7.08
C GLY A 169 -23.16 11.13 6.74
N ILE A 170 -21.92 11.38 6.29
CA ILE A 170 -20.90 10.35 6.07
C ILE A 170 -19.94 10.31 7.25
N MET A 171 -19.69 9.11 7.78
CA MET A 171 -18.72 8.87 8.85
C MET A 171 -17.38 8.42 8.28
N ILE A 172 -16.32 9.16 8.59
CA ILE A 172 -14.96 8.91 8.11
C ILE A 172 -14.03 8.70 9.31
N ASN A 173 -13.27 7.61 9.29
CA ASN A 173 -12.22 7.39 10.28
C ASN A 173 -10.99 8.22 9.90
N GLY A 174 -10.88 9.42 10.50
CA GLY A 174 -9.79 10.37 10.25
C GLY A 174 -8.40 9.77 10.50
N PRO A 175 -8.15 9.19 11.70
CA PRO A 175 -6.88 8.54 12.00
C PRO A 175 -6.50 7.42 11.02
N ALA A 176 -7.47 6.65 10.53
CA ALA A 176 -7.17 5.64 9.52
C ALA A 176 -6.67 6.26 8.21
N ILE A 177 -7.29 7.34 7.72
CA ILE A 177 -6.83 8.06 6.52
C ILE A 177 -5.40 8.59 6.70
N CYS A 178 -5.05 9.06 7.90
CA CYS A 178 -3.70 9.54 8.19
C CYS A 178 -2.60 8.51 7.85
N LEU A 179 -2.84 7.21 8.03
CA LEU A 179 -1.88 6.15 7.67
C LEU A 179 -1.44 6.23 6.20
N TYR A 180 -2.39 6.52 5.31
CA TYR A 180 -2.17 6.56 3.86
C TYR A 180 -1.54 7.87 3.42
N LEU A 181 -1.91 8.98 4.06
CA LEU A 181 -1.25 10.27 3.86
C LEU A 181 0.22 10.18 4.31
N PHE A 182 0.48 9.59 5.47
CA PHE A 182 1.84 9.37 5.95
C PHE A 182 2.63 8.39 5.09
N LEU A 183 2.01 7.34 4.54
CA LEU A 183 2.67 6.45 3.57
C LEU A 183 3.23 7.25 2.38
N ILE A 184 2.40 8.11 1.78
CA ILE A 184 2.81 8.94 0.63
C ILE A 184 3.90 9.94 1.06
N ALA A 185 3.72 10.59 2.21
CA ALA A 185 4.69 11.53 2.76
C ALA A 185 6.05 10.87 2.99
N TRP A 186 6.10 9.73 3.68
CA TRP A 186 7.35 9.03 3.97
C TRP A 186 8.03 8.50 2.71
N ALA A 187 7.26 8.02 1.73
CA ALA A 187 7.83 7.61 0.45
C ALA A 187 8.55 8.79 -0.23
N GLY A 188 7.96 9.99 -0.18
CA GLY A 188 8.57 11.21 -0.72
C GLY A 188 9.77 11.70 0.10
N ILE A 189 9.66 11.71 1.43
CA ILE A 189 10.74 12.07 2.36
C ILE A 189 12.01 11.26 2.06
N PHE A 190 11.88 9.94 1.91
CA PHE A 190 13.03 9.07 1.62
C PHE A 190 13.70 9.36 0.28
N THR A 191 12.99 9.95 -0.69
CA THR A 191 13.58 10.35 -1.97
C THR A 191 14.35 11.66 -1.91
N LYS A 192 14.12 12.48 -0.87
CA LYS A 192 14.79 13.77 -0.61
C LYS A 192 15.75 13.71 0.57
N VAL A 193 15.86 12.53 1.21
CA VAL A 193 16.60 12.38 2.48
C VAL A 193 18.11 12.65 2.33
N THR A 194 18.64 12.62 1.11
CA THR A 194 20.04 12.95 0.79
C THR A 194 20.33 14.46 0.86
N ASP A 195 19.30 15.29 0.78
CA ASP A 195 19.43 16.75 0.77
C ASP A 195 19.82 17.29 2.16
N PHE A 196 19.55 16.51 3.21
CA PHE A 196 19.89 16.82 4.59
C PHE A 196 21.17 16.09 5.02
N LYS A 197 22.09 16.78 5.69
CA LYS A 197 23.39 16.22 6.15
C LYS A 197 23.56 16.29 7.67
N GLY A 198 24.39 15.38 8.20
CA GLY A 198 24.81 15.36 9.59
C GLY A 198 23.69 14.98 10.59
N TRP A 199 23.91 15.32 11.86
CA TRP A 199 23.02 14.96 12.97
C TRP A 199 21.62 15.60 12.88
N LYS A 200 21.51 16.79 12.26
CA LYS A 200 20.23 17.49 12.04
C LYS A 200 19.23 16.65 11.22
N LYS A 201 19.72 15.92 10.22
CA LYS A 201 18.92 14.96 9.45
C LYS A 201 18.32 13.88 10.36
N LEU A 202 19.14 13.30 11.22
CA LEU A 202 18.72 12.21 12.11
C LEU A 202 17.67 12.72 13.12
N VAL A 203 17.90 13.88 13.72
CA VAL A 203 16.93 14.51 14.63
C VAL A 203 15.63 14.84 13.91
N GLY A 204 15.68 15.42 12.71
CA GLY A 204 14.50 15.73 11.93
C GLY A 204 13.67 14.48 11.58
N LEU A 205 14.32 13.39 11.15
CA LEU A 205 13.64 12.14 10.87
C LEU A 205 13.03 11.50 12.12
N LEU A 206 13.71 11.59 13.27
CA LEU A 206 13.16 11.08 14.53
C LEU A 206 11.94 11.89 14.99
N ILE A 207 11.96 13.22 14.84
CA ILE A 207 10.81 14.07 15.15
C ILE A 207 9.63 13.72 14.24
N LEU A 208 9.86 13.66 12.92
CA LEU A 208 8.82 13.27 11.96
C LEU A 208 8.30 11.85 12.22
N PHE A 209 9.14 10.95 12.71
CA PHE A 209 8.73 9.59 13.03
C PHE A 209 7.88 9.53 14.30
N TRP A 210 8.38 10.08 15.41
CA TRP A 210 7.71 9.95 16.72
C TRP A 210 6.48 10.84 16.87
N LEU A 211 6.41 11.97 16.15
CA LEU A 211 5.27 12.88 16.24
C LEU A 211 3.94 12.17 15.93
N PRO A 212 3.73 11.48 14.79
CA PRO A 212 2.49 10.75 14.54
C PRO A 212 2.24 9.60 15.52
N VAL A 213 3.29 8.91 15.99
CA VAL A 213 3.15 7.84 17.00
C VAL A 213 2.51 8.40 18.28
N ILE A 214 3.01 9.54 18.75
CA ILE A 214 2.48 10.23 19.94
C ILE A 214 1.03 10.67 19.71
N PHE A 215 0.70 11.23 18.55
CA PHE A 215 -0.67 11.63 18.24
C PHE A 215 -1.66 10.46 18.22
N TYR A 216 -1.29 9.32 17.63
CA TYR A 216 -2.14 8.13 17.69
C TYR A 216 -2.35 7.63 19.13
N ILE A 217 -1.33 7.72 19.98
CA ILE A 217 -1.44 7.37 21.41
C ILE A 217 -2.41 8.31 22.13
N ILE A 218 -2.29 9.62 21.92
CA ILE A 218 -3.19 10.62 22.51
C ILE A 218 -4.64 10.36 22.09
N LEU A 219 -4.85 9.99 20.83
CA LEU A 219 -6.15 9.63 20.26
C LEU A 219 -6.64 8.23 20.67
N SER A 220 -5.89 7.50 21.52
CA SER A 220 -6.18 6.11 21.91
C SER A 220 -6.31 5.15 20.71
N GLN A 221 -5.68 5.47 19.58
CA GLN A 221 -5.68 4.68 18.34
C GLN A 221 -4.40 3.81 18.25
N PHE A 222 -4.23 2.91 19.21
CA PHE A 222 -2.98 2.16 19.38
C PHE A 222 -2.61 1.27 18.20
N VAL A 223 -3.56 0.57 17.59
CA VAL A 223 -3.21 -0.30 16.46
C VAL A 223 -2.77 0.53 15.25
N PHE A 224 -3.36 1.70 15.02
CA PHE A 224 -2.88 2.61 13.97
C PHE A 224 -1.47 3.14 14.27
N SER A 225 -1.11 3.37 15.54
CA SER A 225 0.27 3.73 15.90
C SER A 225 1.25 2.61 15.54
N ILE A 226 0.89 1.35 15.81
CA ILE A 226 1.68 0.16 15.46
C ILE A 226 1.80 0.02 13.93
N ILE A 227 0.69 0.16 13.20
CA ILE A 227 0.67 0.08 11.73
C ILE A 227 1.57 1.17 11.12
N TYR A 228 1.45 2.42 11.59
CA TYR A 228 2.32 3.52 11.16
C TYR A 228 3.79 3.23 11.48
N PHE A 229 4.09 2.84 12.72
CA PHE A 229 5.44 2.53 13.18
C PHE A 229 6.10 1.46 12.30
N LEU A 230 5.41 0.34 12.08
CA LEU A 230 5.91 -0.75 11.25
C LEU A 230 6.04 -0.33 9.78
N CYS A 231 5.09 0.45 9.25
CA CYS A 231 5.14 0.95 7.88
C CYS A 231 6.41 1.75 7.63
N VAL A 232 6.69 2.75 8.47
CA VAL A 232 7.88 3.60 8.31
C VAL A 232 9.15 2.83 8.60
N LEU A 233 9.15 1.92 9.59
CA LEU A 233 10.30 1.09 9.91
C LEU A 233 10.68 0.17 8.75
N VAL A 234 9.72 -0.53 8.13
CA VAL A 234 9.98 -1.41 6.98
C VAL A 234 10.48 -0.61 5.78
N MET A 235 9.92 0.58 5.52
CA MET A 235 10.43 1.50 4.49
C MET A 235 11.86 1.94 4.76
N TYR A 236 12.20 2.26 6.02
CA TYR A 236 13.54 2.64 6.44
C TYR A 236 14.55 1.50 6.27
N ILE A 237 14.20 0.29 6.72
CA ILE A 237 15.02 -0.93 6.57
C ILE A 237 15.30 -1.16 5.08
N PHE A 238 14.28 -1.06 4.24
CA PHE A 238 14.43 -1.29 2.82
C PHE A 238 15.35 -0.25 2.16
N TYR A 239 15.18 1.03 2.51
CA TYR A 239 16.01 2.11 1.98
C TYR A 239 17.48 1.96 2.42
N TYR A 240 17.74 1.64 3.69
CA TYR A 240 19.09 1.56 4.27
C TYR A 240 19.66 0.14 4.40
N ARG A 241 19.19 -0.84 3.62
CA ARG A 241 19.52 -2.28 3.78
C ARG A 241 21.01 -2.66 3.90
N ARG A 242 21.94 -1.81 3.45
CA ARG A 242 23.41 -2.04 3.52
C ARG A 242 24.13 -1.17 4.56
N ASN A 243 23.43 -0.32 5.29
CA ASN A 243 24.04 0.62 6.22
C ASN A 243 24.05 0.05 7.65
N GLN A 244 25.22 -0.32 8.15
CA GLN A 244 25.42 -0.86 9.51
C GLN A 244 24.91 0.09 10.62
N PHE A 245 24.99 1.41 10.40
CA PHE A 245 24.45 2.39 11.34
C PHE A 245 22.92 2.40 11.35
N ALA A 246 22.28 2.22 10.19
CA ALA A 246 20.83 2.14 10.09
C ALA A 246 20.28 0.91 10.81
N ILE A 247 21.02 -0.21 10.81
CA ILE A 247 20.66 -1.42 11.58
C ILE A 247 20.57 -1.10 13.07
N LYS A 248 21.52 -0.33 13.62
CA LYS A 248 21.48 0.10 15.03
C LYS A 248 20.25 0.96 15.34
N VAL A 249 19.90 1.89 14.44
CA VAL A 249 18.69 2.74 14.58
C VAL A 249 17.42 1.90 14.54
N VAL A 250 17.34 0.90 13.65
CA VAL A 250 16.21 -0.03 13.55
C VAL A 250 16.07 -0.84 14.83
N LEU A 251 17.17 -1.43 15.33
CA LEU A 251 17.15 -2.20 16.57
C LEU A 251 16.72 -1.36 17.78
N GLY A 252 17.23 -0.13 17.89
CA GLY A 252 16.81 0.80 18.94
C GLY A 252 15.32 1.11 18.90
N ASN A 253 14.77 1.41 17.72
CA ASN A 253 13.33 1.64 17.57
C ASN A 253 12.51 0.38 17.85
N LEU A 254 12.95 -0.80 17.38
CA LEU A 254 12.28 -2.07 17.66
C LEU A 254 12.19 -2.35 19.16
N LEU A 255 13.26 -2.10 19.92
CA LEU A 255 13.24 -2.25 21.37
C LEU A 255 12.19 -1.33 22.02
N VAL A 256 12.16 -0.05 21.63
CA VAL A 256 11.13 0.88 22.12
C VAL A 256 9.73 0.44 21.70
N GLY A 257 9.57 -0.05 20.47
CA GLY A 257 8.32 -0.61 19.94
C GLY A 257 7.84 -1.83 20.72
N ILE A 258 8.74 -2.75 21.08
CA ILE A 258 8.42 -3.93 21.91
C ILE A 258 7.96 -3.49 23.30
N ILE A 259 8.68 -2.59 23.95
CA ILE A 259 8.31 -2.05 25.27
C ILE A 259 6.94 -1.38 25.18
N PHE A 260 6.71 -0.57 24.15
CA PHE A 260 5.44 0.10 23.90
C PHE A 260 4.28 -0.90 23.71
N ILE A 261 4.42 -1.88 22.81
CA ILE A 261 3.39 -2.90 22.57
C ILE A 261 3.13 -3.71 23.86
N SER A 262 4.17 -4.07 24.60
CA SER A 262 4.07 -4.85 25.83
C SER A 262 3.30 -4.09 26.92
N THR A 263 3.62 -2.81 27.13
CA THR A 263 2.89 -1.95 28.08
C THR A 263 1.44 -1.73 27.68
N MET A 264 1.14 -1.66 26.39
CA MET A 264 -0.23 -1.58 25.89
C MET A 264 -1.03 -2.85 26.14
N ILE A 265 -0.46 -4.02 25.85
CA ILE A 265 -1.09 -5.31 26.13
C ILE A 265 -1.48 -5.41 27.61
N LEU A 266 -0.58 -4.99 28.51
CA LEU A 266 -0.83 -5.00 29.96
C LEU A 266 -1.93 -4.04 30.39
N LYS A 267 -2.01 -2.83 29.83
CA LYS A 267 -3.05 -1.84 30.16
C LYS A 267 -4.44 -2.19 29.63
N PHE A 268 -4.53 -2.82 28.45
CA PHE A 268 -5.80 -3.12 27.79
C PHE A 268 -6.44 -4.44 28.28
N SER A 269 -5.66 -5.32 28.91
CA SER A 269 -6.12 -6.63 29.39
C SER A 269 -7.09 -6.59 30.59
N SER A 270 -7.31 -5.46 31.25
CA SER A 270 -7.82 -5.45 32.63
C SER A 270 -9.35 -5.31 32.83
N SER A 271 -10.20 -5.06 31.82
CA SER A 271 -11.66 -5.04 32.07
C SER A 271 -12.60 -5.26 30.88
N TYR A 272 -12.38 -4.65 29.70
CA TYR A 272 -13.31 -4.77 28.56
C TYR A 272 -13.05 -6.01 27.68
N LEU A 273 -11.93 -6.69 27.95
CA LEU A 273 -11.31 -7.68 27.08
C LEU A 273 -11.53 -9.12 27.56
N SER A 274 -11.69 -9.35 28.86
CA SER A 274 -11.89 -10.70 29.41
C SER A 274 -13.15 -11.37 28.87
N ASP A 275 -14.28 -10.66 28.92
CA ASP A 275 -15.59 -11.25 28.65
C ASP A 275 -15.77 -11.54 27.15
N ASN A 276 -15.32 -10.62 26.30
CA ASN A 276 -15.35 -10.79 24.85
C ASN A 276 -14.33 -11.82 24.36
N LEU A 277 -13.13 -11.90 24.96
CA LEU A 277 -12.10 -12.86 24.53
C LEU A 277 -12.46 -14.30 24.91
N ILE A 278 -13.10 -14.51 26.07
CA ILE A 278 -13.68 -15.80 26.46
C ILE A 278 -14.79 -16.19 25.48
N SER A 279 -15.65 -15.23 25.11
CA SER A 279 -16.74 -15.44 24.16
C SER A 279 -16.24 -15.85 22.77
N VAL A 280 -15.22 -15.16 22.22
CA VAL A 280 -14.65 -15.47 20.89
C VAL A 280 -14.06 -16.89 20.83
N LYS A 281 -13.32 -17.32 21.87
CA LYS A 281 -12.76 -18.68 21.93
C LYS A 281 -13.85 -19.74 21.98
N ALA A 282 -14.92 -19.49 22.75
CA ALA A 282 -16.07 -20.40 22.84
C ALA A 282 -16.85 -20.49 21.53
N ILE A 283 -16.91 -19.41 20.74
CA ILE A 283 -17.54 -19.41 19.41
C ILE A 283 -16.72 -20.26 18.43
N LEU A 284 -15.41 -20.03 18.38
CA LEU A 284 -14.52 -20.76 17.46
C LEU A 284 -14.43 -22.26 17.74
N SER A 285 -14.53 -22.67 19.02
CA SER A 285 -14.54 -24.10 19.37
C SER A 285 -15.80 -24.82 18.87
N GLN A 286 -16.92 -24.10 18.72
CA GLN A 286 -18.18 -24.64 18.23
C GLN A 286 -18.26 -24.69 16.70
N ALA A 287 -17.43 -23.92 15.98
CA ALA A 287 -17.49 -23.79 14.52
C ALA A 287 -17.35 -25.13 13.77
N GLY A 288 -16.47 -26.02 14.24
CA GLY A 288 -16.10 -27.24 13.51
C GLY A 288 -15.46 -26.97 12.14
N TRP A 289 -15.24 -28.02 11.35
CA TRP A 289 -14.57 -27.89 10.04
C TRP A 289 -15.43 -27.23 8.95
N PHE A 290 -16.76 -27.38 9.04
CA PHE A 290 -17.73 -26.96 8.01
C PHE A 290 -18.75 -25.91 8.47
N GLY A 291 -18.63 -25.42 9.70
CA GLY A 291 -19.44 -24.32 10.21
C GLY A 291 -20.84 -24.72 10.65
N LYS A 292 -21.63 -23.70 10.98
CA LYS A 292 -23.01 -23.81 11.45
C LYS A 292 -24.05 -23.23 10.47
N GLY A 293 -23.61 -22.78 9.30
CA GLY A 293 -24.44 -22.09 8.32
C GLY A 293 -24.54 -20.58 8.58
N LEU A 294 -24.96 -19.84 7.55
CA LEU A 294 -25.02 -18.37 7.57
C LEU A 294 -26.19 -17.84 8.42
N HIS A 295 -27.32 -18.54 8.38
CA HIS A 295 -28.53 -18.23 9.14
C HIS A 295 -28.47 -18.94 10.49
N ASN A 296 -27.83 -18.29 11.46
CA ASN A 296 -27.59 -18.84 12.79
C ASN A 296 -27.93 -17.81 13.87
N ASN A 297 -28.00 -18.27 15.12
CA ASN A 297 -28.35 -17.43 16.28
C ASN A 297 -27.11 -16.91 17.03
N LEU A 298 -25.97 -16.74 16.33
CA LEU A 298 -24.75 -16.27 16.96
C LEU A 298 -24.90 -14.82 17.42
N THR A 299 -24.72 -14.58 18.72
CA THR A 299 -24.64 -13.24 19.29
C THR A 299 -23.18 -12.85 19.49
N ILE A 300 -22.62 -12.18 18.48
CA ILE A 300 -21.32 -11.53 18.58
C ILE A 300 -21.47 -10.06 18.18
N PRO A 301 -21.03 -9.10 19.03
CA PRO A 301 -21.07 -7.69 18.65
C PRO A 301 -20.19 -7.48 17.42
N GLU A 302 -20.56 -6.54 16.55
CA GLU A 302 -19.69 -6.13 15.44
C GLU A 302 -19.28 -7.31 14.50
N ALA A 303 -20.18 -8.29 14.33
CA ALA A 303 -19.97 -9.49 13.50
C ALA A 303 -19.61 -9.21 12.03
N HIS A 304 -20.02 -8.06 11.51
CA HIS A 304 -19.80 -7.65 10.13
C HIS A 304 -18.60 -6.70 9.97
N THR A 305 -18.02 -6.22 11.06
CA THR A 305 -16.94 -5.23 11.10
C THR A 305 -15.69 -5.85 11.72
N ASP A 306 -15.46 -5.67 13.02
CA ASP A 306 -14.23 -6.05 13.72
C ASP A 306 -14.14 -7.58 13.96
N PHE A 307 -15.27 -8.26 14.11
CA PHE A 307 -15.34 -9.71 14.35
C PHE A 307 -15.75 -10.52 13.11
N VAL A 308 -15.47 -9.97 11.93
CA VAL A 308 -15.83 -10.64 10.66
C VAL A 308 -15.13 -11.98 10.47
N PHE A 309 -13.87 -12.11 10.88
CA PHE A 309 -13.12 -13.36 10.77
C PHE A 309 -13.75 -14.50 11.60
N PRO A 310 -13.92 -14.37 12.93
CA PRO A 310 -14.55 -15.44 13.72
C PRO A 310 -16.00 -15.70 13.32
N PHE A 311 -16.75 -14.68 12.86
CA PHE A 311 -18.09 -14.87 12.29
C PHE A 311 -18.07 -15.78 11.04
N LEU A 312 -17.15 -15.52 10.10
CA LEU A 312 -17.02 -16.33 8.89
C LEU A 312 -16.57 -17.76 9.20
N VAL A 313 -15.64 -17.94 10.15
CA VAL A 313 -15.22 -19.26 10.61
C VAL A 313 -16.37 -20.00 11.30
N TYR A 314 -17.16 -19.34 12.13
CA TYR A 314 -18.32 -19.97 12.75
C TYR A 314 -19.37 -20.39 11.72
N SER A 315 -19.62 -19.55 10.73
CA SER A 315 -20.66 -19.77 9.71
C SER A 315 -20.27 -20.83 8.68
N PHE A 316 -19.00 -20.84 8.21
CA PHE A 316 -18.53 -21.68 7.11
C PHE A 316 -17.46 -22.72 7.50
N GLY A 317 -16.99 -22.68 8.74
CA GLY A 317 -16.03 -23.62 9.30
C GLY A 317 -14.56 -23.26 9.09
N TRP A 318 -13.68 -24.01 9.74
CA TRP A 318 -12.23 -23.83 9.65
C TRP A 318 -11.66 -24.01 8.25
N VAL A 319 -12.27 -24.85 7.39
CA VAL A 319 -11.83 -24.98 5.99
C VAL A 319 -11.93 -23.64 5.27
N PHE A 320 -13.04 -22.92 5.46
CA PHE A 320 -13.22 -21.59 4.90
C PHE A 320 -12.27 -20.58 5.55
N GLY A 321 -12.07 -20.64 6.87
CA GLY A 321 -11.09 -19.80 7.58
C GLY A 321 -9.67 -19.94 7.02
N ILE A 322 -9.21 -21.17 6.80
CA ILE A 322 -7.90 -21.46 6.21
C ILE A 322 -7.83 -20.92 4.77
N PHE A 323 -8.87 -21.17 3.96
CA PHE A 323 -8.97 -20.61 2.61
C PHE A 323 -8.86 -19.08 2.61
N LEU A 324 -9.55 -18.40 3.52
CA LEU A 324 -9.52 -16.94 3.64
C LEU A 324 -8.12 -16.43 4.02
N CYS A 325 -7.46 -17.09 4.98
CA CYS A 325 -6.07 -16.78 5.35
C CYS A 325 -5.11 -16.95 4.17
N LEU A 326 -5.25 -18.03 3.40
CA LEU A 326 -4.45 -18.27 2.18
C LEU A 326 -4.72 -17.21 1.11
N LEU A 327 -5.97 -16.80 0.93
CA LEU A 327 -6.35 -15.78 -0.03
C LEU A 327 -5.71 -14.42 0.30
N LEU A 328 -5.79 -14.00 1.57
CA LEU A 328 -5.14 -12.79 2.07
C LEU A 328 -3.61 -12.88 1.95
N LEU A 329 -3.03 -14.05 2.26
CA LEU A 329 -1.60 -14.28 2.12
C LEU A 329 -1.15 -14.12 0.67
N VAL A 330 -1.85 -14.73 -0.30
CA VAL A 330 -1.55 -14.59 -1.73
C VAL A 330 -1.66 -13.14 -2.19
N PHE A 331 -2.70 -12.42 -1.72
CA PHE A 331 -2.87 -10.99 -1.99
C PHE A 331 -1.67 -10.15 -1.48
N ILE A 332 -1.28 -10.31 -0.22
CA ILE A 332 -0.17 -9.60 0.40
C ILE A 332 1.18 -9.97 -0.25
N LEU A 333 1.41 -11.25 -0.51
CA LEU A 333 2.62 -11.74 -1.17
C LEU A 333 2.73 -11.18 -2.58
N ARG A 334 1.62 -11.11 -3.32
CA ARG A 334 1.63 -10.54 -4.68
C ARG A 334 2.01 -9.05 -4.66
N ILE A 335 1.49 -8.27 -3.72
CA ILE A 335 1.91 -6.86 -3.52
C ILE A 335 3.42 -6.79 -3.20
N SER A 336 3.88 -7.62 -2.26
CA SER A 336 5.28 -7.64 -1.84
C SER A 336 6.23 -8.00 -2.99
N LEU A 337 5.88 -9.02 -3.80
CA LEU A 337 6.63 -9.42 -4.99
C LEU A 337 6.65 -8.33 -6.07
N ASN A 338 5.57 -7.55 -6.19
CA ASN A 338 5.53 -6.43 -7.12
C ASN A 338 6.49 -5.30 -6.73
N ALA A 339 6.71 -5.07 -5.43
CA ALA A 339 7.68 -4.08 -4.98
C ALA A 339 9.09 -4.35 -5.52
N PHE A 340 9.53 -5.62 -5.52
CA PHE A 340 10.85 -6.01 -6.05
C PHE A 340 10.99 -5.82 -7.56
N LYS A 341 9.87 -5.76 -8.30
CA LYS A 341 9.84 -5.51 -9.75
C LYS A 341 9.85 -4.02 -10.11
N THR A 342 9.61 -3.13 -9.15
CA THR A 342 9.54 -1.67 -9.37
C THR A 342 10.94 -1.08 -9.41
N LYS A 343 11.29 -0.30 -10.45
CA LYS A 343 12.65 0.23 -10.66
C LYS A 343 12.92 1.56 -9.98
N ASP A 344 11.91 2.34 -9.65
CA ASP A 344 12.07 3.61 -8.96
C ASP A 344 11.86 3.48 -7.45
N LEU A 345 12.64 4.25 -6.69
CA LEU A 345 12.62 4.20 -5.24
C LEU A 345 11.25 4.62 -4.67
N PHE A 346 10.65 5.70 -5.19
CA PHE A 346 9.39 6.23 -4.68
C PHE A 346 8.25 5.20 -4.79
N GLY A 347 8.03 4.65 -5.99
CA GLY A 347 7.01 3.64 -6.23
C GLY A 347 7.28 2.35 -5.46
N ARG A 348 8.54 1.96 -5.33
CA ARG A 348 8.91 0.79 -4.53
C ARG A 348 8.56 0.97 -3.06
N LEU A 349 8.87 2.13 -2.47
CA LEU A 349 8.51 2.44 -1.08
C LEU A 349 7.01 2.52 -0.86
N LEU A 350 6.25 3.11 -1.80
CA LEU A 350 4.78 3.09 -1.76
C LEU A 350 4.22 1.67 -1.75
N THR A 351 4.80 0.78 -2.55
CA THR A 351 4.35 -0.62 -2.63
C THR A 351 4.68 -1.40 -1.37
N ILE A 352 5.88 -1.21 -0.81
CA ILE A 352 6.33 -1.87 0.43
C ILE A 352 5.50 -1.39 1.63
N GLY A 353 5.39 -0.07 1.82
CA GLY A 353 4.58 0.47 2.91
C GLY A 353 3.10 0.11 2.73
N GLY A 354 2.60 0.13 1.49
CA GLY A 354 1.25 -0.33 1.17
C GLY A 354 1.02 -1.81 1.53
N ALA A 355 2.00 -2.69 1.31
CA ALA A 355 1.93 -4.08 1.76
C ALA A 355 1.78 -4.17 3.29
N VAL A 356 2.50 -3.35 4.06
CA VAL A 356 2.36 -3.28 5.52
C VAL A 356 0.97 -2.80 5.93
N LEU A 357 0.41 -1.79 5.25
CA LEU A 357 -0.95 -1.29 5.49
C LEU A 357 -2.06 -2.32 5.20
N PHE A 358 -1.78 -3.38 4.44
CA PHE A 358 -2.68 -4.54 4.33
C PHE A 358 -2.35 -5.64 5.33
N THR A 359 -1.06 -5.90 5.55
CA THR A 359 -0.58 -7.02 6.36
C THR A 359 -0.92 -6.85 7.82
N VAL A 360 -0.57 -5.71 8.42
CA VAL A 360 -0.73 -5.52 9.87
C VAL A 360 -2.21 -5.53 10.26
N PRO A 361 -3.13 -4.84 9.55
CA PRO A 361 -4.57 -4.97 9.83
C PRO A 361 -5.10 -6.39 9.65
N ALA A 362 -4.70 -7.09 8.58
CA ALA A 362 -5.18 -8.45 8.33
C ALA A 362 -4.75 -9.42 9.42
N PHE A 363 -3.46 -9.39 9.78
CA PHE A 363 -2.93 -10.22 10.86
C PHE A 363 -3.55 -9.85 12.22
N TRP A 364 -3.67 -8.56 12.53
CA TRP A 364 -4.27 -8.14 13.80
C TRP A 364 -5.72 -8.61 13.92
N ASN A 365 -6.54 -8.40 12.88
CA ASN A 365 -7.94 -8.80 12.86
C ASN A 365 -8.11 -10.33 13.03
N ILE A 366 -7.29 -11.13 12.33
CA ILE A 366 -7.29 -12.59 12.48
C ILE A 366 -6.87 -12.98 13.90
N LEU A 367 -5.76 -12.45 14.41
CA LEU A 367 -5.24 -12.81 15.73
C LEU A 367 -6.17 -12.40 16.87
N MET A 368 -6.84 -11.25 16.76
CA MET A 368 -7.85 -10.85 17.76
C MET A 368 -9.08 -11.75 17.64
N GLY A 369 -9.46 -12.13 16.43
CA GLY A 369 -10.51 -13.11 16.16
C GLY A 369 -10.19 -14.51 16.69
N LEU A 370 -8.91 -14.85 16.90
CA LEU A 370 -8.45 -16.07 17.56
C LEU A 370 -8.28 -15.92 19.09
N GLY A 371 -8.47 -14.72 19.63
CA GLY A 371 -8.22 -14.41 21.04
C GLY A 371 -6.74 -14.50 21.44
N ILE A 372 -5.82 -14.22 20.51
CA ILE A 372 -4.35 -14.23 20.72
C ILE A 372 -3.83 -12.82 21.06
N VAL A 373 -4.35 -11.78 20.40
CA VAL A 373 -3.98 -10.37 20.65
C VAL A 373 -5.18 -9.57 21.17
N PRO A 374 -4.97 -8.38 21.76
CA PRO A 374 -6.06 -7.55 22.25
C PRO A 374 -7.07 -7.18 21.15
N ILE A 375 -8.35 -7.18 21.54
CA ILE A 375 -9.48 -6.75 20.72
C ILE A 375 -9.36 -5.24 20.48
N MET A 376 -9.35 -4.84 19.22
CA MET A 376 -9.14 -3.46 18.77
C MET A 376 -9.98 -3.19 17.51
N VAL A 377 -10.26 -1.93 17.20
CA VAL A 377 -11.02 -1.53 16.00
C VAL A 377 -10.11 -1.53 14.78
N VAL A 378 -10.05 -2.66 14.09
CA VAL A 378 -9.18 -2.86 12.93
C VAL A 378 -9.91 -3.74 11.92
N PRO A 379 -10.42 -3.16 10.81
CA PRO A 379 -11.16 -3.93 9.83
C PRO A 379 -10.22 -4.86 9.06
N LEU A 380 -10.73 -6.06 8.75
CA LEU A 380 -10.12 -6.98 7.80
C LEU A 380 -10.19 -6.35 6.40
N PRO A 381 -9.06 -6.16 5.69
CA PRO A 381 -9.06 -5.42 4.42
C PRO A 381 -10.03 -6.01 3.39
N PHE A 382 -10.84 -5.14 2.78
CA PHE A 382 -11.90 -5.43 1.81
C PHE A 382 -13.08 -6.29 2.30
N ILE A 383 -12.93 -7.06 3.37
CA ILE A 383 -13.93 -8.01 3.86
C ILE A 383 -14.84 -7.37 4.92
N SER A 384 -14.25 -6.67 5.90
CA SER A 384 -15.05 -6.00 6.94
C SER A 384 -15.94 -4.92 6.33
N TYR A 385 -17.16 -4.80 6.83
CA TYR A 385 -18.04 -3.68 6.55
C TYR A 385 -17.40 -2.38 7.04
N GLY A 386 -17.48 -1.34 6.21
CA GLY A 386 -16.84 -0.07 6.51
C GLY A 386 -16.56 0.72 5.25
N GLY A 387 -17.50 1.58 4.89
CA GLY A 387 -17.46 2.28 3.61
C GLY A 387 -16.22 3.14 3.38
N SER A 388 -15.86 3.97 4.36
CA SER A 388 -14.67 4.81 4.28
C SER A 388 -13.38 3.98 4.22
N MET A 389 -13.29 2.90 5.00
CA MET A 389 -12.13 2.00 4.96
C MET A 389 -12.02 1.25 3.64
N LEU A 390 -13.13 0.78 3.06
CA LEU A 390 -13.14 0.15 1.74
C LEU A 390 -12.62 1.10 0.66
N LEU A 391 -13.09 2.35 0.67
CA LEU A 391 -12.62 3.38 -0.27
C LEU A 391 -11.12 3.62 -0.13
N VAL A 392 -10.63 3.73 1.10
CA VAL A 392 -9.22 4.02 1.37
C VAL A 392 -8.33 2.83 0.98
N TYR A 393 -8.73 1.59 1.28
CA TYR A 393 -8.02 0.39 0.81
C TYR A 393 -8.01 0.29 -0.73
N ALA A 394 -9.11 0.64 -1.38
CA ALA A 394 -9.21 0.62 -2.84
C ALA A 394 -8.35 1.72 -3.49
N ALA A 395 -8.28 2.91 -2.89
CA ALA A 395 -7.36 3.98 -3.30
C ALA A 395 -5.89 3.53 -3.16
N LEU A 396 -5.52 2.89 -2.04
CA LEU A 396 -4.19 2.32 -1.84
C LEU A 396 -3.87 1.25 -2.89
N LEU A 397 -4.79 0.33 -3.16
CA LEU A 397 -4.61 -0.70 -4.17
C LEU A 397 -4.49 -0.08 -5.57
N GLY A 398 -5.29 0.93 -5.88
CA GLY A 398 -5.20 1.71 -7.11
C GLY A 398 -3.80 2.30 -7.30
N LEU A 399 -3.23 2.88 -6.24
CA LEU A 399 -1.88 3.43 -6.22
C LEU A 399 -0.79 2.34 -6.35
N ILE A 400 -0.96 1.16 -5.74
CA ILE A 400 -0.04 0.03 -5.92
C ILE A 400 -0.06 -0.50 -7.36
N LEU A 401 -1.26 -0.67 -7.93
CA LEU A 401 -1.43 -1.08 -9.32
C LEU A 401 -0.88 -0.02 -10.28
N ASN A 402 -0.98 1.26 -9.91
CA ASN A 402 -0.42 2.38 -10.65
C ASN A 402 1.10 2.26 -10.82
N VAL A 403 1.79 1.96 -9.71
CA VAL A 403 3.23 1.73 -9.68
C VAL A 403 3.57 0.53 -10.55
N TYR A 404 2.90 -0.61 -10.36
CA TYR A 404 3.15 -1.82 -11.15
C TYR A 404 2.96 -1.57 -12.65
N ARG A 405 1.93 -0.82 -13.02
CA ARG A 405 1.63 -0.47 -14.40
C ARG A 405 2.75 0.29 -15.09
N ARG A 406 3.47 1.12 -14.33
CA ARG A 406 4.53 1.99 -14.84
C ARG A 406 5.94 1.43 -14.63
N LYS A 407 6.09 0.26 -14.01
CA LYS A 407 7.40 -0.31 -13.64
C LYS A 407 8.41 -0.45 -14.80
N ASP A 408 7.90 -0.63 -16.02
CA ASP A 408 8.72 -0.82 -17.24
C ASP A 408 8.89 0.48 -18.05
N ILE A 409 8.33 1.62 -17.60
CA ILE A 409 8.40 2.92 -18.30
C ILE A 409 8.97 4.04 -17.43
N VAL A 410 9.66 3.67 -16.34
CA VAL A 410 10.26 4.59 -15.38
C VAL A 410 11.75 4.29 -15.28
N GLU A 411 12.57 5.34 -15.29
CA GLU A 411 14.02 5.23 -15.08
C GLU A 411 14.33 4.68 -13.68
N SER A 412 15.33 3.80 -13.60
CA SER A 412 15.79 3.28 -12.32
C SER A 412 16.41 4.41 -11.50
N THR A 413 15.92 4.59 -10.27
CA THR A 413 16.49 5.54 -9.29
C THR A 413 17.09 4.83 -8.08
N LEU A 414 17.15 3.51 -8.14
CA LEU A 414 17.76 2.69 -7.10
C LEU A 414 19.27 2.76 -7.27
N VAL A 415 19.95 3.30 -6.26
CA VAL A 415 21.40 3.23 -6.16
C VAL A 415 21.74 1.79 -5.74
N ASN A 416 22.48 1.08 -6.59
CA ASN A 416 22.72 -0.35 -6.44
C ASN A 416 23.55 -0.72 -5.22
#